data_AF-Q5LNH6-F1
#
_entry.id   AF-Q5LNH6-F1
#
_cell.length_a   1.000
_cell.length_b   1.000
_cell.length_c   1.000
_cell.angle_alpha   90.00
_cell.angle_beta   90.00
_cell.angle_gamma   90.00
#
_symmetry.space_group_name_H-M   'P 1'
#
loop_
_entity.id
_entity.type
_entity.pdbx_description
1 polymer ?
#
loop_
_entity_poly.entity_id
_entity_poly.type
_entity_poly.pdbx_seq_one_letter_code
_entity_poly.pdbx_strand_id
1 'polypeptide(L)'
;MRQSGPMLRLLSLIVLLAGCGGPGREFRGLPATRVDVGGSVFDVRVRGNLAEAIRVNPQYAPRFGPIRERAGFAMAQVSGCRVVGVLGDQAVATGVLSCDGRPANWALPAAMLRFDCFEVDSWTSGDTEYTDFECTPY
;
A
#
# COMPACT_ATOMS: atom_id res chain seq x y z
N MET A 1 38.68 -2.20 34.04
CA MET A 1 38.73 -2.74 32.66
C MET A 1 37.43 -2.37 31.94
N ARG A 2 37.51 -1.76 30.76
CA ARG A 2 36.36 -1.15 30.07
C ARG A 2 35.77 -2.16 29.07
N GLN A 3 34.54 -2.66 29.30
CA GLN A 3 33.90 -3.66 28.44
C GLN A 3 33.33 -3.06 27.13
N SER A 4 34.13 -2.31 26.39
CA SER A 4 33.71 -1.63 25.14
C SER A 4 33.45 -2.60 23.97
N GLY A 5 33.98 -3.83 24.05
CA GLY A 5 33.96 -4.83 22.97
C GLY A 5 32.57 -5.40 22.61
N PRO A 6 31.81 -6.01 23.55
CA PRO A 6 30.53 -6.65 23.23
C PRO A 6 29.46 -5.63 22.82
N MET A 7 29.42 -4.47 23.49
CA MET A 7 28.43 -3.43 23.22
C MET A 7 28.63 -2.82 21.82
N LEU A 8 29.87 -2.57 21.39
CA LEU A 8 30.17 -2.08 20.04
C LEU A 8 29.83 -3.12 18.96
N ARG A 9 30.13 -4.42 19.20
CA ARG A 9 29.76 -5.51 18.29
C ARG A 9 28.24 -5.67 18.15
N LEU A 10 27.51 -5.57 19.26
CA LEU A 10 26.04 -5.63 19.26
C LEU A 10 25.46 -4.43 18.49
N LEU A 11 26.01 -3.23 18.69
CA LEU A 11 25.61 -2.03 17.96
C LEU A 11 25.87 -2.17 16.44
N SER A 12 27.03 -2.70 16.05
CA SER A 12 27.34 -3.00 14.65
C SER A 12 26.35 -3.99 14.04
N LEU A 13 25.98 -5.05 14.77
CA LEU A 13 25.01 -6.04 14.31
C LEU A 13 23.62 -5.42 14.09
N ILE A 14 23.15 -4.61 15.04
CA ILE A 14 21.86 -3.90 14.95
C ILE A 14 21.83 -2.96 13.73
N VAL A 15 22.92 -2.24 13.46
CA VAL A 15 23.02 -1.35 12.29
C VAL A 15 22.95 -2.12 10.97
N LEU A 16 23.55 -3.32 10.88
CA LEU A 16 23.42 -4.16 9.67
C LEU A 16 21.98 -4.67 9.45
N LEU A 17 21.20 -4.92 10.52
CA LEU A 17 19.83 -5.43 10.39
C LEU A 17 18.82 -4.34 9.97
N ALA A 18 19.14 -3.05 10.13
CA ALA A 18 18.22 -1.95 9.84
C ALA A 18 17.98 -1.68 8.33
N GLY A 19 18.69 -2.36 7.42
CA GLY A 19 18.66 -2.07 5.98
C GLY A 19 17.60 -2.82 5.14
N CYS A 20 16.91 -3.82 5.69
CA CYS A 20 16.02 -4.69 4.93
C CYS A 20 14.58 -4.17 4.86
N GLY A 21 14.26 -3.34 3.86
CA GLY A 21 12.88 -2.88 3.62
C GLY A 21 12.71 -1.76 2.58
N GLY A 22 13.68 -1.55 1.69
CA GLY A 22 13.66 -0.46 0.71
C GLY A 22 12.73 -0.72 -0.50
N PRO A 23 12.43 0.33 -1.29
CA PRO A 23 11.77 0.19 -2.59
C PRO A 23 12.58 -0.71 -3.53
N GLY A 24 11.93 -1.15 -4.61
CA GLY A 24 12.54 -1.91 -5.70
C GLY A 24 13.69 -1.18 -6.41
N ARG A 25 14.09 -1.67 -7.59
CA ARG A 25 15.09 -0.99 -8.43
C ARG A 25 14.46 0.16 -9.22
N GLU A 26 13.26 -0.08 -9.75
CA GLU A 26 12.29 0.98 -9.98
C GLU A 26 11.85 1.59 -8.65
N PHE A 27 11.15 2.71 -8.68
CA PHE A 27 10.65 3.43 -7.50
C PHE A 27 11.70 3.96 -6.50
N ARG A 28 13.00 3.61 -6.61
CA ARG A 28 14.06 4.27 -5.82
C ARG A 28 14.03 5.78 -5.97
N GLY A 29 14.21 6.48 -4.86
CA GLY A 29 14.20 7.94 -4.80
C GLY A 29 12.83 8.58 -4.96
N LEU A 30 11.76 7.80 -5.18
CA LEU A 30 10.40 8.34 -5.22
C LEU A 30 9.81 8.44 -3.80
N PRO A 31 9.03 9.50 -3.52
CA PRO A 31 8.30 9.61 -2.26
C PRO A 31 7.28 8.47 -2.14
N ALA A 32 7.08 8.00 -0.91
CA ALA A 32 6.01 7.05 -0.58
C ALA A 32 4.81 7.78 -0.01
N THR A 33 3.63 7.42 -0.51
CA THR A 33 2.34 7.83 0.06
C THR A 33 1.80 6.67 0.87
N ARG A 34 1.54 6.89 2.17
CA ARG A 34 1.03 5.85 3.06
C ARG A 34 -0.49 5.78 3.02
N VAL A 35 -1.02 4.58 2.84
CA VAL A 35 -2.46 4.29 2.74
C VAL A 35 -2.81 3.09 3.63
N ASP A 36 -3.95 3.14 4.32
CA ASP A 36 -4.55 1.96 4.97
C ASP A 36 -5.75 1.49 4.14
N VAL A 37 -5.81 0.20 3.81
CA VAL A 37 -6.95 -0.43 3.16
C VAL A 37 -7.32 -1.70 3.94
N GLY A 38 -8.41 -1.64 4.70
CA GLY A 38 -8.91 -2.79 5.48
C GLY A 38 -7.92 -3.33 6.52
N GLY A 39 -7.15 -2.45 7.16
CA GLY A 39 -6.11 -2.80 8.13
C GLY A 39 -4.81 -3.31 7.50
N SER A 40 -4.66 -3.20 6.17
CA SER A 40 -3.39 -3.42 5.47
C SER A 40 -2.80 -2.06 5.13
N VAL A 41 -1.66 -1.72 5.74
CA VAL A 41 -1.00 -0.42 5.57
C VAL A 41 0.10 -0.55 4.52
N PHE A 42 0.04 0.26 3.47
CA PHE A 42 0.98 0.25 2.35
C PHE A 42 1.72 1.57 2.19
N ASP A 43 3.01 1.51 1.89
CA ASP A 43 3.76 2.58 1.24
C ASP A 43 3.64 2.42 -0.28
N VAL A 44 2.92 3.33 -0.92
CA VAL A 44 2.71 3.33 -2.36
C VAL A 44 3.65 4.33 -3.05
N ARG A 45 4.27 3.91 -4.14
CA ARG A 45 5.11 4.76 -5.02
C ARG A 45 4.61 4.65 -6.46
N VAL A 46 4.48 5.76 -7.17
CA VAL A 46 3.96 5.79 -8.55
C VAL A 46 5.02 6.33 -9.51
N ARG A 47 5.21 5.65 -10.64
CA ARG A 47 6.14 6.01 -11.73
C ARG A 47 5.46 5.83 -13.08
N GLY A 48 4.87 6.89 -13.60
CA GLY A 48 4.10 6.83 -14.85
C GLY A 48 2.99 5.78 -14.75
N ASN A 49 3.02 4.78 -15.63
CA ASN A 49 2.03 3.70 -15.68
C ASN A 49 2.34 2.51 -14.75
N LEU A 50 3.26 2.66 -13.78
CA LEU A 50 3.58 1.64 -12.80
C LEU A 50 3.39 2.16 -11.37
N ALA A 51 3.00 1.27 -10.46
CA ALA A 51 2.99 1.52 -9.03
C ALA A 51 3.64 0.37 -8.25
N GLU A 52 4.27 0.67 -7.12
CA GLU A 52 4.71 -0.28 -6.11
C GLU A 52 3.91 -0.01 -4.83
N ALA A 53 3.47 -1.07 -4.15
CA ALA A 53 2.88 -1.00 -2.82
C ALA A 53 3.63 -1.98 -1.91
N ILE A 54 4.37 -1.46 -0.94
CA ILE A 54 5.05 -2.24 0.09
C ILE A 54 4.18 -2.23 1.35
N ARG A 55 3.76 -3.39 1.84
CA ARG A 55 3.03 -3.49 3.10
C ARG A 55 3.98 -3.29 4.27
N VAL A 56 3.68 -2.32 5.14
CA VAL A 56 4.56 -1.86 6.23
C VAL A 56 4.08 -2.26 7.62
N ASN A 57 2.86 -2.79 7.77
CA ASN A 57 2.36 -3.30 9.04
C ASN A 57 2.47 -4.84 9.14
N PRO A 58 2.78 -5.40 10.33
CA PRO A 58 2.70 -6.83 10.56
C PRO A 58 1.24 -7.28 10.55
N GLN A 59 0.86 -8.13 9.60
CA GLN A 59 -0.49 -8.67 9.48
C GLN A 59 -0.44 -10.08 8.87
N TYR A 60 -1.10 -11.03 9.52
CA TYR A 60 -1.20 -12.40 9.03
C TYR A 60 -1.93 -12.44 7.67
N ALA A 61 -1.23 -12.90 6.63
CA ALA A 61 -1.75 -13.00 5.28
C ALA A 61 -1.14 -14.22 4.56
N PRO A 62 -1.73 -15.42 4.68
CA PRO A 62 -1.17 -16.65 4.12
C PRO A 62 -1.39 -16.78 2.60
N ARG A 63 -2.22 -15.92 1.99
CA ARG A 63 -2.53 -15.94 0.56
C ARG A 63 -2.50 -14.53 -0.01
N PHE A 64 -2.01 -14.37 -1.24
CA PHE A 64 -1.87 -13.04 -1.85
C PHE A 64 -3.21 -12.42 -2.27
N GLY A 65 -4.21 -13.18 -2.74
CA GLY A 65 -5.48 -12.65 -3.28
C GLY A 65 -6.07 -11.43 -2.54
N PRO A 66 -6.44 -11.55 -1.25
CA PRO A 66 -7.01 -10.44 -0.48
C PRO A 66 -6.06 -9.24 -0.31
N ILE A 67 -4.75 -9.48 -0.26
CA ILE A 67 -3.73 -8.42 -0.16
C ILE A 67 -3.50 -7.78 -1.54
N ARG A 68 -3.63 -8.53 -2.64
CA ARG A 68 -3.52 -8.06 -4.02
C ARG A 68 -4.62 -7.06 -4.35
N GLU A 69 -5.86 -7.36 -3.93
CA GLU A 69 -7.02 -6.47 -4.07
C GLU A 69 -6.80 -5.16 -3.31
N ARG A 70 -6.41 -5.23 -2.03
CA ARG A 70 -6.12 -4.07 -1.19
C ARG A 70 -4.94 -3.23 -1.71
N ALA A 71 -3.88 -3.88 -2.16
CA ALA A 71 -2.73 -3.22 -2.79
C ALA A 71 -3.14 -2.53 -4.10
N GLY A 72 -3.97 -3.18 -4.93
CA GLY A 72 -4.55 -2.58 -6.13
C GLY A 72 -5.41 -1.35 -5.81
N PHE A 73 -6.26 -1.42 -4.79
CA PHE A 73 -7.04 -0.28 -4.32
C PHE A 73 -6.12 0.87 -3.87
N ALA A 74 -5.12 0.61 -3.04
CA ALA A 74 -4.15 1.62 -2.60
C ALA A 74 -3.37 2.26 -3.78
N MET A 75 -2.96 1.46 -4.77
CA MET A 75 -2.34 1.96 -6.01
C MET A 75 -3.28 2.85 -6.82
N ALA A 76 -4.55 2.47 -6.95
CA ALA A 76 -5.57 3.27 -7.62
C ALA A 76 -5.80 4.60 -6.89
N GLN A 77 -5.89 4.57 -5.56
CA GLN A 77 -6.09 5.75 -4.70
C GLN A 77 -4.94 6.77 -4.85
N VAL A 78 -3.68 6.32 -4.82
CA VAL A 78 -2.51 7.22 -4.88
C VAL A 78 -2.22 7.71 -6.30
N SER A 79 -2.39 6.86 -7.32
CA SER A 79 -2.18 7.27 -8.72
C SER A 79 -3.36 8.04 -9.33
N GLY A 80 -4.57 7.83 -8.79
CA GLY A 80 -5.82 8.25 -9.41
C GLY A 80 -6.09 7.60 -10.76
N CYS A 81 -5.43 6.49 -11.07
CA CYS A 81 -5.55 5.77 -12.35
C CYS A 81 -6.16 4.39 -12.14
N ARG A 82 -6.78 3.84 -13.19
CA ARG A 82 -7.32 2.49 -13.15
C ARG A 82 -6.18 1.47 -13.14
N VAL A 83 -6.12 0.61 -12.13
CA VAL A 83 -5.19 -0.52 -12.09
C VAL A 83 -5.68 -1.60 -13.04
N VAL A 84 -4.83 -2.05 -13.97
CA VAL A 84 -5.15 -3.09 -14.97
C VAL A 84 -4.51 -4.43 -14.66
N GLY A 85 -3.58 -4.47 -13.70
CA GLY A 85 -2.98 -5.70 -13.20
C GLY A 85 -2.15 -5.43 -11.96
N VAL A 86 -2.05 -6.42 -11.08
CA VAL A 86 -1.19 -6.41 -9.88
C VAL A 86 -0.42 -7.73 -9.84
N LEU A 87 0.87 -7.67 -9.54
CA LEU A 87 1.82 -8.78 -9.44
C LEU A 87 2.59 -8.69 -8.11
N GLY A 88 3.37 -9.71 -7.76
CA GLY A 88 4.18 -9.75 -6.53
C GLY A 88 3.64 -10.72 -5.46
N ASP A 89 3.82 -10.36 -4.19
CA ASP A 89 3.49 -11.16 -3.01
C ASP A 89 2.83 -10.34 -1.89
N GLN A 90 2.69 -10.92 -0.69
CA GLN A 90 1.98 -10.27 0.43
C GLN A 90 2.77 -9.15 1.13
N ALA A 91 4.06 -8.99 0.83
CA ALA A 91 4.91 -7.92 1.36
C ALA A 91 5.12 -6.82 0.30
N VAL A 92 5.36 -7.20 -0.96
CA VAL A 92 5.62 -6.27 -2.06
C VAL A 92 4.75 -6.60 -3.27
N ALA A 93 3.90 -5.65 -3.66
CA ALA A 93 3.08 -5.74 -4.85
C ALA A 93 3.49 -4.66 -5.88
N THR A 94 3.42 -4.99 -7.17
CA THR A 94 3.64 -4.06 -8.28
C THR A 94 2.43 -4.04 -9.19
N GLY A 95 1.90 -2.86 -9.50
CA GLY A 95 0.74 -2.66 -10.35
C GLY A 95 1.08 -2.00 -11.69
N VAL A 96 0.26 -2.31 -12.69
CA VAL A 96 0.21 -1.63 -13.99
C VAL A 96 -1.03 -0.74 -14.01
N LEU A 97 -0.86 0.51 -14.45
CA LEU A 97 -1.88 1.56 -14.44
C LEU A 97 -2.28 1.96 -15.87
N SER A 98 -3.59 2.18 -16.09
CA SER A 98 -4.12 2.91 -17.24
C SER A 98 -4.37 4.35 -16.81
N CYS A 99 -3.37 5.20 -17.03
CA CYS A 99 -3.45 6.65 -16.84
C CYS A 99 -3.75 7.33 -18.19
N ASP A 100 -5.00 7.25 -18.64
CA ASP A 100 -5.40 7.60 -20.01
C ASP A 100 -5.04 9.06 -20.37
N GLY A 101 -3.92 9.25 -21.09
CA GLY A 101 -3.42 10.55 -21.55
C GLY A 101 -2.86 11.50 -20.46
N ARG A 102 -2.67 11.04 -19.21
CA ARG A 102 -2.28 11.92 -18.09
C ARG A 102 -0.82 12.38 -18.18
N PRO A 103 -0.51 13.68 -17.97
CA PRO A 103 0.88 14.15 -17.89
C PRO A 103 1.58 13.65 -16.62
N ALA A 104 2.89 13.41 -16.71
CA ALA A 104 3.68 12.73 -15.68
C ALA A 104 3.80 13.46 -14.32
N ASN A 105 3.36 14.73 -14.25
CA ASN A 105 3.33 15.54 -13.04
C ASN A 105 1.94 15.58 -12.36
N TRP A 106 0.98 14.76 -12.81
CA TRP A 106 -0.33 14.67 -12.15
C TRP A 106 -0.20 14.01 -10.76
N ALA A 107 -0.43 14.80 -9.71
CA ALA A 107 -0.73 14.30 -8.38
C ALA A 107 -2.23 14.48 -8.09
N LEU A 108 -2.90 13.43 -7.59
CA LEU A 108 -4.18 13.66 -6.92
C LEU A 108 -3.94 14.46 -5.62
N PRO A 109 -4.86 15.36 -5.24
CA PRO A 109 -4.82 15.97 -3.91
C PRO A 109 -4.98 14.86 -2.86
N ALA A 110 -4.04 14.77 -1.92
CA ALA A 110 -4.00 13.72 -0.89
C ALA A 110 -5.25 13.67 0.02
N ALA A 111 -6.09 14.71 0.00
CA ALA A 111 -7.40 14.75 0.64
C ALA A 111 -8.39 13.68 0.11
N MET A 112 -8.16 13.11 -1.09
CA MET A 112 -8.94 11.97 -1.60
C MET A 112 -8.52 10.60 -0.99
N LEU A 113 -7.58 10.57 -0.04
CA LEU A 113 -7.06 9.32 0.54
C LEU A 113 -7.75 8.89 1.84
N ARG A 114 -8.77 9.61 2.29
CA ARG A 114 -9.47 9.38 3.55
C ARG A 114 -10.97 9.51 3.32
N PHE A 115 -11.74 8.53 3.80
CA PHE A 115 -13.19 8.48 3.63
C PHE A 115 -13.84 8.09 4.95
N ASP A 116 -14.99 8.70 5.25
CA ASP A 116 -15.93 8.24 6.26
C ASP A 116 -17.07 7.54 5.54
N CYS A 117 -17.40 6.32 5.93
CA CYS A 117 -18.36 5.47 5.25
C CYS A 117 -19.43 5.01 6.24
N PHE A 118 -20.69 5.25 5.90
CA PHE A 118 -21.85 4.80 6.68
C PHE A 118 -22.69 3.81 5.86
N GLU A 119 -23.33 2.87 6.55
CA GLU A 119 -24.33 1.97 5.98
C GLU A 119 -25.58 2.76 5.62
N VAL A 120 -26.07 2.60 4.39
CA VAL A 120 -27.25 3.32 3.87
C VAL A 120 -28.47 2.42 3.85
N ASP A 121 -28.28 1.18 3.40
CA ASP A 121 -29.31 0.16 3.27
C ASP A 121 -28.68 -1.24 3.44
N SER A 122 -29.48 -2.19 3.92
CA SER A 122 -29.16 -3.61 3.87
C SER A 122 -30.36 -4.42 3.38
N TRP A 123 -30.10 -5.42 2.53
CA TRP A 123 -31.13 -6.29 1.97
C TRP A 123 -30.66 -7.74 1.87
N THR A 124 -31.59 -8.67 2.11
CA THR A 124 -31.33 -10.11 2.03
C THR A 124 -31.83 -10.67 0.70
N SER A 125 -31.01 -11.52 0.08
CA SER A 125 -31.37 -12.26 -1.13
C SER A 125 -31.05 -13.74 -0.90
N GLY A 126 -32.04 -14.49 -0.41
CA GLY A 126 -31.83 -15.82 0.15
C GLY A 126 -31.08 -15.74 1.49
N ASP A 127 -30.11 -16.65 1.71
CA ASP A 127 -29.27 -16.67 2.91
C ASP A 127 -28.09 -15.67 2.88
N THR A 128 -28.03 -14.78 1.87
CA THR A 128 -26.96 -13.77 1.76
C THR A 128 -27.50 -12.38 2.07
N GLU A 129 -26.91 -11.75 3.08
CA GLU A 129 -27.10 -10.35 3.44
C GLU A 129 -26.14 -9.47 2.63
N TYR A 130 -26.68 -8.42 2.01
CA TYR A 130 -25.94 -7.41 1.28
C TYR A 130 -26.11 -6.07 1.99
N THR A 131 -25.02 -5.31 2.08
CA THR A 131 -24.97 -4.03 2.77
C THR A 131 -24.35 -2.99 1.84
N ASP A 132 -25.08 -1.91 1.58
CA ASP A 132 -24.64 -0.80 0.77
C ASP A 132 -24.10 0.34 1.65
N PHE A 133 -22.98 0.94 1.22
CA PHE A 133 -22.26 1.97 1.96
C PHE A 133 -22.09 3.23 1.11
N GLU A 134 -22.37 4.39 1.70
CA GLU A 134 -22.05 5.70 1.12
C GLU A 134 -20.83 6.28 1.83
N CYS A 135 -19.87 6.79 1.05
CA CYS A 135 -18.57 7.22 1.55
C CYS A 135 -18.29 8.68 1.17
N THR A 136 -17.96 9.52 2.16
CA THR A 136 -17.61 10.93 1.98
C THR A 136 -16.14 11.21 2.29
N PRO A 137 -15.41 12.02 1.51
CA PRO A 137 -14.02 12.37 1.81
C PRO A 137 -13.89 13.38 2.97
N TYR A 138 -12.82 13.29 3.77
CA TYR A 138 -12.51 14.26 4.85
C TYR A 138 -11.00 14.51 5.10
#